data_AF-A0A7Y3TMU8-F1
#
_entry.id   AF-A0A7Y3TMU8-F1
#
_cell.length_a   1.000
_cell.length_b   1.000
_cell.length_c   1.000
_cell.angle_alpha   90.00
_cell.angle_beta   90.00
_cell.angle_gamma   90.00
#
_symmetry.space_group_name_H-M   'P 1'
#
loop_
_entity.id
_entity.type
_entity.pdbx_description
1 polymer ?
#
loop_
_entity_poly.entity_id
_entity_poly.type
_entity_poly.pdbx_seq_one_letter_code
_entity_poly.pdbx_strand_id
1 'polypeptide(L)'
;MQFFPLIDHFFTQVRKFPVQLWIGLIVLLPLGTGVAGVWLLSKMDDVECQTVWLSPLATESTRLYCAQVSADRRTATDLGEAIKLADSISLSHPLRQDSDRLIQQWSNRLLEMGDTAFQNGKLDDAIMMLESIPDSTTLRKSATQKIEQWQETWKQAEGIFQKVQDAIAADNLLIAFAEARTLLKINNEYWRTTRFQDVVNQIQTAKENKSAQAAADRKKGIASAPFGRTRPLTTTELMSRWQKEQDQEAVGHLQKARSLAATGETSRLRDAIAEAQMVLSGTAQYTEAQQLIKDWNNQIEIIEDRPALNRATALARKGDIASLEAAITEANSIYFGRTLYREAQANIDQWSAQVRQLYDRQYAQELPPNNSQPSRDPSFYQIPATP
;
A
#
# COMPACT_ATOMS: atom_id res chain seq x y z
N MET A 1 -68.66 -57.87 5.24
CA MET A 1 -68.73 -57.80 3.77
C MET A 1 -67.56 -56.97 3.25
N GLN A 2 -66.69 -57.61 2.47
CA GLN A 2 -65.88 -57.08 1.34
C GLN A 2 -64.98 -55.83 1.55
N PHE A 3 -63.70 -56.05 1.91
CA PHE A 3 -62.58 -55.10 1.69
C PHE A 3 -61.24 -55.82 1.43
N PHE A 4 -61.26 -56.95 0.72
CA PHE A 4 -60.06 -57.78 0.50
C PHE A 4 -59.62 -58.09 -0.96
N PRO A 5 -60.19 -57.55 -2.06
CA PRO A 5 -59.66 -57.88 -3.39
C PRO A 5 -58.59 -56.90 -3.93
N LEU A 6 -58.41 -55.71 -3.34
CA LEU A 6 -57.61 -54.64 -3.95
C LEU A 6 -56.12 -54.66 -3.54
N ILE A 7 -55.81 -55.11 -2.32
CA ILE A 7 -54.42 -55.17 -1.82
C ILE A 7 -53.66 -56.36 -2.42
N ASP A 8 -54.34 -57.50 -2.62
CA ASP A 8 -53.73 -58.67 -3.27
C ASP A 8 -53.39 -58.42 -4.75
N HIS A 9 -54.16 -57.56 -5.44
CA HIS A 9 -53.84 -57.19 -6.82
C HIS A 9 -52.59 -56.28 -6.92
N PHE A 10 -52.36 -55.43 -5.92
CA PHE A 10 -51.20 -54.54 -5.90
C PHE A 10 -49.91 -55.31 -5.60
N PHE A 11 -49.94 -56.24 -4.63
CA PHE A 11 -48.77 -57.08 -4.32
C PHE A 11 -48.42 -58.07 -5.43
N THR A 12 -49.41 -58.58 -6.18
CA THR A 12 -49.16 -59.47 -7.33
C THR A 12 -48.60 -58.73 -8.55
N GLN A 13 -48.92 -57.44 -8.73
CA GLN A 13 -48.31 -56.57 -9.75
C GLN A 13 -46.85 -56.21 -9.40
N VAL A 14 -46.56 -55.87 -8.15
CA VAL A 14 -45.21 -55.48 -7.71
C VAL A 14 -44.21 -56.65 -7.78
N ARG A 15 -44.68 -57.90 -7.62
CA ARG A 15 -43.86 -59.12 -7.74
C ARG A 15 -43.46 -59.47 -9.19
N LYS A 16 -44.04 -58.81 -10.20
CA LYS A 16 -43.67 -59.02 -11.61
C LYS A 16 -42.44 -58.24 -12.06
N PHE A 17 -41.95 -57.30 -11.26
CA PHE A 17 -40.73 -56.58 -11.57
C PHE A 17 -39.50 -57.35 -11.08
N PRO A 18 -38.47 -57.54 -11.93
CA PRO A 18 -37.27 -58.24 -11.53
C PRO A 18 -36.62 -57.51 -10.34
N VAL A 19 -36.14 -58.26 -9.35
CA VAL A 19 -35.49 -57.71 -8.14
C VAL A 19 -34.35 -56.73 -8.47
N GLN A 20 -33.72 -56.90 -9.64
CA GLN A 20 -32.69 -56.00 -10.16
C GLN A 20 -33.18 -54.56 -10.41
N LEU A 21 -34.46 -54.36 -10.74
CA LEU A 21 -35.05 -53.03 -10.92
C LEU A 21 -35.20 -52.30 -9.59
N TRP A 22 -35.58 -53.01 -8.52
CA TRP A 22 -35.68 -52.45 -7.17
C TRP A 22 -34.29 -52.16 -6.57
N ILE A 23 -33.31 -53.04 -6.80
CA ILE A 23 -31.91 -52.79 -6.40
C ILE A 23 -31.36 -51.58 -7.17
N GLY A 24 -31.62 -51.47 -8.47
CA GLY A 24 -31.21 -50.33 -9.28
C GLY A 24 -31.79 -49.01 -8.77
N LEU A 25 -33.08 -48.98 -8.42
CA LEU A 25 -33.74 -47.78 -7.89
C LEU A 25 -33.19 -47.36 -6.52
N ILE A 26 -32.94 -48.31 -5.62
CA ILE A 26 -32.40 -48.07 -4.27
C ILE A 26 -30.93 -47.63 -4.33
N VAL A 27 -30.17 -48.06 -5.34
CA VAL A 27 -28.75 -47.67 -5.52
C VAL A 27 -28.60 -46.35 -6.29
N LEU A 28 -29.49 -46.02 -7.23
CA LEU A 28 -29.41 -44.78 -8.02
C LEU A 28 -29.97 -43.53 -7.32
N LEU A 29 -31.00 -43.68 -6.47
CA LEU A 29 -31.63 -42.55 -5.80
C LEU A 29 -30.71 -41.80 -4.80
N PRO A 30 -29.86 -42.47 -3.98
CA PRO A 30 -28.92 -41.79 -3.08
C PRO A 30 -27.76 -41.09 -3.80
N LEU A 31 -27.38 -41.56 -4.99
CA LEU A 31 -26.30 -40.96 -5.78
C LEU A 31 -26.74 -39.67 -6.47
N GLY A 32 -28.00 -39.56 -6.87
CA GLY A 32 -28.54 -38.34 -7.49
C GLY A 32 -28.68 -37.16 -6.53
N THR A 33 -29.14 -37.40 -5.30
CA THR A 33 -29.31 -36.33 -4.29
C THR A 33 -27.99 -35.84 -3.73
N GLY A 34 -27.00 -36.73 -3.56
CA GLY A 34 -25.65 -36.37 -3.12
C GLY A 34 -24.92 -35.48 -4.12
N VAL A 35 -24.97 -35.81 -5.41
CA VAL A 35 -24.34 -35.02 -6.48
C VAL A 35 -25.04 -33.66 -6.64
N ALA A 36 -26.37 -33.61 -6.56
CA ALA A 36 -27.11 -32.36 -6.60
C ALA A 36 -26.79 -31.45 -5.39
N GLY A 37 -26.63 -32.04 -4.20
CA GLY A 37 -26.21 -31.31 -2.99
C GLY A 37 -24.81 -30.71 -3.12
N VAL A 38 -23.83 -31.49 -3.60
CA VAL A 38 -22.46 -31.00 -3.83
C VAL A 38 -22.41 -29.95 -4.95
N TRP A 39 -23.19 -30.12 -6.01
CA TRP A 39 -23.28 -29.16 -7.12
C TRP A 39 -23.92 -27.83 -6.68
N LEU A 40 -24.94 -27.88 -5.82
CA LEU A 40 -25.57 -26.69 -5.24
C LEU A 40 -24.62 -25.96 -4.27
N LEU A 41 -23.86 -26.71 -3.46
CA LEU A 41 -22.87 -26.13 -2.55
C LEU A 41 -21.67 -25.53 -3.29
N SER A 42 -21.21 -26.13 -4.39
CA SER A 42 -20.13 -25.56 -5.22
C SER A 42 -20.54 -24.31 -5.99
N LYS A 43 -21.85 -24.03 -6.11
CA LYS A 43 -22.41 -22.84 -6.77
C LYS A 43 -22.68 -21.68 -5.80
N MET A 44 -22.43 -21.87 -4.51
CA MET A 44 -22.73 -20.91 -3.45
C MET A 44 -21.53 -20.02 -3.06
N ASP A 45 -20.35 -20.26 -3.66
CA ASP A 45 -19.15 -19.43 -3.50
C ASP A 45 -19.18 -18.12 -4.32
N ASP A 46 -20.14 -17.97 -5.24
CA ASP A 46 -20.33 -16.73 -6.00
C ASP A 46 -21.30 -15.80 -5.27
N VAL A 47 -20.93 -15.32 -4.08
CA VAL A 47 -21.47 -14.03 -3.64
C VAL A 47 -20.90 -13.01 -4.62
N GLU A 48 -21.71 -12.56 -5.58
CA GLU A 48 -21.33 -11.51 -6.52
C GLU A 48 -21.13 -10.19 -5.74
N CYS A 49 -19.99 -10.05 -5.07
CA CYS A 49 -19.60 -8.84 -4.32
C CYS A 49 -19.59 -7.59 -5.19
N GLN A 50 -19.59 -7.77 -6.51
CA GLN A 50 -19.70 -6.72 -7.51
C GLN A 50 -21.07 -5.99 -7.49
N THR A 51 -22.14 -6.62 -6.99
CA THR A 51 -23.49 -6.02 -6.93
C THR A 51 -23.90 -5.53 -5.54
N VAL A 52 -23.12 -5.87 -4.50
CA VAL A 52 -23.41 -5.52 -3.10
C VAL A 52 -23.50 -4.01 -2.88
N TRP A 53 -22.70 -3.21 -3.61
CA TRP A 53 -22.72 -1.74 -3.52
C TRP A 53 -24.09 -1.11 -3.86
N LEU A 54 -24.87 -1.78 -4.72
CA LEU A 54 -26.17 -1.28 -5.22
C LEU A 54 -27.37 -1.92 -4.51
N SER A 55 -27.15 -2.96 -3.70
CA SER A 55 -28.24 -3.72 -3.10
C SER A 55 -28.66 -3.13 -1.74
N PRO A 56 -29.86 -2.55 -1.62
CA PRO A 56 -30.34 -2.02 -0.34
C PRO A 56 -30.65 -3.14 0.67
N LEU A 57 -30.73 -4.39 0.21
CA LEU A 57 -30.99 -5.58 1.01
C LEU A 57 -29.72 -6.26 1.56
N ALA A 58 -28.52 -5.81 1.16
CA ALA A 58 -27.28 -6.39 1.70
C ALA A 58 -27.13 -6.03 3.18
N THR A 59 -27.00 -7.08 4.00
CA THR A 59 -26.71 -6.98 5.43
C THR A 59 -25.31 -6.37 5.67
N GLU A 60 -25.11 -5.79 6.84
CA GLU A 60 -23.82 -5.15 7.20
C GLU A 60 -22.66 -6.16 7.27
N SER A 61 -22.94 -7.42 7.65
CA SER A 61 -21.99 -8.52 7.57
C SER A 61 -21.60 -8.87 6.13
N THR A 62 -22.55 -8.89 5.19
CA THR A 62 -22.26 -9.09 3.75
C THR A 62 -21.39 -7.96 3.21
N ARG A 63 -21.65 -6.71 3.60
CA ARG A 63 -20.82 -5.56 3.20
C ARG A 63 -19.40 -5.67 3.70
N LEU A 64 -19.22 -6.05 4.96
CA LEU A 64 -17.88 -6.22 5.54
C LEU A 64 -17.12 -7.38 4.89
N TYR A 65 -17.80 -8.50 4.63
CA TYR A 65 -17.21 -9.65 3.92
C TYR A 65 -16.73 -9.25 2.52
N CYS A 66 -17.60 -8.61 1.73
CA CYS A 66 -17.23 -8.19 0.38
C CYS A 66 -16.14 -7.10 0.37
N ALA A 67 -16.11 -6.23 1.39
CA ALA A 67 -15.02 -5.29 1.56
C ALA A 67 -13.67 -6.02 1.72
N GLN A 68 -13.61 -7.05 2.57
CA GLN A 68 -12.39 -7.85 2.77
C GLN A 68 -11.95 -8.56 1.49
N VAL A 69 -12.90 -9.20 0.78
CA VAL A 69 -12.62 -9.89 -0.49
C VAL A 69 -12.06 -8.92 -1.54
N SER A 70 -12.57 -7.69 -1.62
CA SER A 70 -11.98 -6.66 -2.49
C SER A 70 -10.57 -6.31 -2.04
N ALA A 71 -10.36 -6.04 -0.75
CA ALA A 71 -9.04 -5.68 -0.23
C ALA A 71 -7.96 -6.75 -0.45
N ASP A 72 -8.32 -8.03 -0.46
CA ASP A 72 -7.40 -9.16 -0.68
C ASP A 72 -6.74 -9.15 -2.06
N ARG A 73 -7.32 -8.45 -3.04
CA ARG A 73 -6.70 -8.23 -4.35
C ARG A 73 -5.48 -7.30 -4.29
N ARG A 74 -5.32 -6.55 -3.20
CA ARG A 74 -4.15 -5.69 -2.88
C ARG A 74 -3.83 -4.64 -3.95
N THR A 75 -4.81 -4.28 -4.78
CA THR A 75 -4.69 -3.16 -5.72
C THR A 75 -5.23 -1.89 -5.07
N ALA A 76 -4.77 -0.73 -5.55
CA ALA A 76 -5.25 0.54 -5.02
C ALA A 76 -6.75 0.75 -5.26
N THR A 77 -7.24 0.38 -6.44
CA THR A 77 -8.66 0.49 -6.78
C THR A 77 -9.51 -0.39 -5.86
N ASP A 78 -9.14 -1.67 -5.71
CA ASP A 78 -9.92 -2.59 -4.88
C ASP A 78 -9.86 -2.22 -3.39
N LEU A 79 -8.74 -1.67 -2.90
CA LEU A 79 -8.64 -1.14 -1.53
C LEU A 79 -9.55 0.07 -1.31
N GLY A 80 -9.61 1.00 -2.27
CA GLY A 80 -10.53 2.13 -2.21
C GLY A 80 -12.00 1.70 -2.19
N GLU A 81 -12.36 0.67 -2.96
CA GLU A 81 -13.69 0.06 -2.94
C GLU A 81 -14.00 -0.63 -1.60
N ALA A 82 -13.04 -1.42 -1.09
CA ALA A 82 -13.15 -2.08 0.20
C ALA A 82 -13.43 -1.08 1.33
N ILE A 83 -12.69 0.02 1.37
CA ILE A 83 -12.86 1.07 2.36
C ILE A 83 -14.26 1.69 2.27
N LYS A 84 -14.75 2.00 1.07
CA LYS A 84 -16.11 2.56 0.88
C LYS A 84 -17.21 1.62 1.37
N LEU A 85 -17.06 0.32 1.11
CA LEU A 85 -18.01 -0.70 1.58
C LEU A 85 -18.02 -0.79 3.11
N ALA A 86 -16.84 -0.82 3.72
CA ALA A 86 -16.67 -0.86 5.17
C ALA A 86 -17.22 0.43 5.84
N ASP A 87 -16.95 1.60 5.29
CA ASP A 87 -17.42 2.88 5.86
C ASP A 87 -18.94 3.02 5.84
N SER A 88 -19.61 2.32 4.92
CA SER A 88 -21.08 2.30 4.81
C SER A 88 -21.80 1.57 5.94
N ILE A 89 -21.08 0.87 6.81
CA ILE A 89 -21.61 0.16 8.00
C ILE A 89 -22.06 1.18 9.05
N SER A 90 -23.24 0.99 9.63
CA SER A 90 -23.83 1.97 10.55
C SER A 90 -22.97 2.18 11.80
N LEU A 91 -22.91 3.42 12.30
CA LEU A 91 -22.20 3.75 13.54
C LEU A 91 -22.74 2.99 14.78
N SER A 92 -24.00 2.58 14.75
CA SER A 92 -24.65 1.86 15.85
C SER A 92 -24.50 0.33 15.76
N HIS A 93 -23.90 -0.20 14.69
CA HIS A 93 -23.83 -1.63 14.45
C HIS A 93 -22.65 -2.29 15.19
N PRO A 94 -22.79 -3.52 15.73
CA PRO A 94 -21.69 -4.20 16.42
C PRO A 94 -20.41 -4.36 15.60
N LEU A 95 -20.53 -4.52 14.28
CA LEU A 95 -19.38 -4.64 13.37
C LEU A 95 -18.67 -3.30 13.06
N ARG A 96 -19.14 -2.18 13.61
CA ARG A 96 -18.54 -0.87 13.31
C ARG A 96 -17.08 -0.79 13.75
N GLN A 97 -16.75 -1.32 14.92
CA GLN A 97 -15.37 -1.31 15.43
C GLN A 97 -14.41 -2.11 14.53
N ASP A 98 -14.84 -3.28 14.06
CA ASP A 98 -14.06 -4.10 13.13
C ASP A 98 -13.91 -3.41 11.77
N SER A 99 -14.98 -2.76 11.30
CA SER A 99 -14.95 -1.96 10.07
C SER A 99 -13.97 -0.79 10.16
N ASP A 100 -14.03 0.01 11.22
CA ASP A 100 -13.14 1.16 11.42
C ASP A 100 -11.66 0.73 11.47
N ARG A 101 -11.37 -0.42 12.10
CA ARG A 101 -10.02 -1.00 12.10
C ARG A 101 -9.54 -1.36 10.69
N LEU A 102 -10.37 -2.00 9.88
CA LEU A 102 -10.03 -2.39 8.50
C LEU A 102 -9.87 -1.17 7.59
N ILE A 103 -10.78 -0.19 7.71
CA ILE A 103 -10.69 1.09 7.00
C ILE A 103 -9.35 1.75 7.28
N GLN A 104 -8.92 1.79 8.55
CA GLN A 104 -7.62 2.35 8.93
C GLN A 104 -6.48 1.58 8.26
N GLN A 105 -6.47 0.24 8.32
CA GLN A 105 -5.43 -0.59 7.68
C GLN A 105 -5.32 -0.40 6.16
N TRP A 106 -6.45 -0.36 5.46
CA TRP A 106 -6.48 -0.23 4.01
C TRP A 106 -6.16 1.21 3.56
N SER A 107 -6.67 2.22 4.25
CA SER A 107 -6.36 3.64 3.99
C SER A 107 -4.87 3.90 4.12
N ASN A 108 -4.29 3.30 5.14
CA ASN A 108 -2.86 3.24 5.35
C ASN A 108 -2.15 2.60 4.16
N ARG A 109 -2.53 1.40 3.72
CA ARG A 109 -1.93 0.74 2.54
C ARG A 109 -1.97 1.61 1.28
N LEU A 110 -3.07 2.31 1.05
CA LEU A 110 -3.20 3.27 -0.05
C LEU A 110 -2.19 4.42 0.04
N LEU A 111 -1.87 4.91 1.24
CA LEU A 111 -0.85 5.95 1.42
C LEU A 111 0.55 5.50 0.99
N GLU A 112 0.95 4.24 1.21
CA GLU A 112 2.24 3.70 0.73
C GLU A 112 2.22 3.50 -0.79
N MET A 113 1.11 2.99 -1.33
CA MET A 113 0.98 2.81 -2.78
C MET A 113 1.02 4.17 -3.49
N GLY A 114 0.35 5.19 -2.94
CA GLY A 114 0.38 6.54 -3.45
C GLY A 114 1.77 7.17 -3.38
N ASP A 115 2.48 7.00 -2.26
CA ASP A 115 3.87 7.48 -2.14
C ASP A 115 4.79 6.84 -3.18
N THR A 116 4.67 5.52 -3.35
CA THR A 116 5.42 4.77 -4.36
C THR A 116 5.08 5.26 -5.77
N ALA A 117 3.81 5.50 -6.07
CA ALA A 117 3.39 6.05 -7.35
C ALA A 117 3.98 7.45 -7.59
N PHE A 118 3.95 8.33 -6.59
CA PHE A 118 4.53 9.67 -6.65
C PHE A 118 6.04 9.61 -6.94
N GLN A 119 6.81 8.81 -6.19
CA GLN A 119 8.25 8.66 -6.39
C GLN A 119 8.61 8.14 -7.78
N ASN A 120 7.74 7.30 -8.36
CA ASN A 120 7.87 6.76 -9.71
C ASN A 120 7.39 7.71 -10.82
N GLY A 121 7.02 8.95 -10.50
CA GLY A 121 6.59 9.95 -11.48
C GLY A 121 5.13 9.85 -11.88
N LYS A 122 4.31 9.09 -11.14
CA LYS A 122 2.87 8.91 -11.39
C LYS A 122 2.06 9.73 -10.39
N LEU A 123 2.15 11.06 -10.49
CA LEU A 123 1.47 11.97 -9.56
C LEU A 123 -0.05 11.79 -9.57
N ASP A 124 -0.66 11.70 -10.75
CA ASP A 124 -2.12 11.58 -10.87
C ASP A 124 -2.65 10.30 -10.22
N ASP A 125 -1.96 9.17 -10.46
CA ASP A 125 -2.27 7.89 -9.81
C ASP A 125 -2.16 8.04 -8.29
N ALA A 126 -1.09 8.67 -7.79
CA ALA A 126 -0.89 8.88 -6.36
C ALA A 126 -2.02 9.70 -5.72
N ILE A 127 -2.45 10.78 -6.36
CA ILE A 127 -3.55 11.64 -5.88
C ILE A 127 -4.85 10.84 -5.84
N MET A 128 -5.18 10.15 -6.93
CA MET A 128 -6.40 9.35 -7.03
C MET A 128 -6.50 8.29 -5.92
N MET A 129 -5.38 7.66 -5.55
CA MET A 129 -5.35 6.70 -4.45
C MET A 129 -5.74 7.34 -3.11
N LEU A 130 -5.20 8.52 -2.81
CA LEU A 130 -5.44 9.21 -1.54
C LEU A 130 -6.82 9.88 -1.49
N GLU A 131 -7.39 10.26 -2.63
CA GLU A 131 -8.76 10.77 -2.73
C GLU A 131 -9.82 9.70 -2.47
N SER A 132 -9.46 8.41 -2.62
CA SER A 132 -10.37 7.30 -2.32
C SER A 132 -10.55 7.05 -0.82
N ILE A 133 -9.72 7.65 0.03
CA ILE A 133 -9.80 7.58 1.50
C ILE A 133 -10.99 8.45 1.97
N PRO A 134 -11.99 7.88 2.67
CA PRO A 134 -13.17 8.61 3.12
C PRO A 134 -12.86 9.72 4.13
N ASP A 135 -13.69 10.76 4.11
CA ASP A 135 -13.61 11.89 5.03
C ASP A 135 -13.92 11.51 6.50
N SER A 136 -14.59 10.37 6.72
CA SER A 136 -14.88 9.82 8.05
C SER A 136 -13.61 9.37 8.79
N THR A 137 -12.51 9.15 8.07
CA THR A 137 -11.26 8.68 8.64
C THR A 137 -10.42 9.82 9.19
N THR A 138 -9.75 9.58 10.32
CA THR A 138 -8.72 10.49 10.86
C THR A 138 -7.56 10.70 9.88
N LEU A 139 -7.30 9.73 9.00
CA LEU A 139 -6.26 9.75 7.98
C LEU A 139 -6.55 10.72 6.82
N ARG A 140 -7.80 11.15 6.62
CA ARG A 140 -8.14 12.07 5.53
C ARG A 140 -7.32 13.36 5.57
N LYS A 141 -7.16 13.96 6.75
CA LYS A 141 -6.36 15.20 6.91
C LYS A 141 -4.91 14.98 6.48
N SER A 142 -4.32 13.87 6.90
CA SER A 142 -2.96 13.49 6.51
C SER A 142 -2.84 13.23 5.01
N ALA A 143 -3.84 12.60 4.40
CA ALA A 143 -3.89 12.36 2.96
C ALA A 143 -3.94 13.69 2.16
N THR A 144 -4.80 14.64 2.56
CA THR A 144 -4.88 15.95 1.91
C THR A 144 -3.56 16.72 2.01
N GLN A 145 -2.94 16.77 3.19
CA GLN A 145 -1.63 17.42 3.37
C GLN A 145 -0.56 16.81 2.46
N LYS A 146 -0.59 15.48 2.29
CA LYS A 146 0.36 14.78 1.44
C LYS A 146 0.14 15.07 -0.05
N ILE A 147 -1.10 15.15 -0.50
CA ILE A 147 -1.46 15.59 -1.86
C ILE A 147 -0.94 17.00 -2.12
N GLU A 148 -1.19 17.95 -1.22
CA GLU A 148 -0.71 19.34 -1.34
C GLU A 148 0.82 19.39 -1.45
N GLN A 149 1.52 18.63 -0.61
CA GLN A 149 2.98 18.54 -0.65
C GLN A 149 3.50 17.98 -1.98
N TRP A 150 2.87 16.94 -2.51
CA TRP A 150 3.25 16.33 -3.78
C TRP A 150 3.04 17.29 -4.95
N GLN A 151 1.89 17.96 -5.01
CA GLN A 151 1.58 18.94 -6.05
C GLN A 151 2.56 20.11 -6.04
N GLU A 152 2.89 20.64 -4.87
CA GLU A 152 3.87 21.73 -4.74
C GLU A 152 5.27 21.28 -5.16
N THR A 153 5.71 20.09 -4.73
CA THR A 153 7.01 19.52 -5.14
C THR A 153 7.07 19.32 -6.66
N TRP A 154 5.97 18.84 -7.26
CA TRP A 154 5.88 18.61 -8.69
C TRP A 154 5.95 19.92 -9.49
N LYS A 155 5.18 20.93 -9.06
CA LYS A 155 5.19 22.27 -9.66
C LYS A 155 6.57 22.91 -9.61
N GLN A 156 7.29 22.77 -8.49
CA GLN A 156 8.67 23.25 -8.38
C GLN A 156 9.60 22.55 -9.37
N ALA A 157 9.48 21.23 -9.51
CA ALA A 157 10.28 20.45 -10.45
C ALA A 157 10.01 20.83 -11.91
N GLU A 158 8.75 21.03 -12.29
CA GLU A 158 8.35 21.50 -13.61
C GLU A 158 8.89 22.91 -13.90
N GLY A 159 8.85 23.81 -12.92
CA GLY A 159 9.42 25.14 -13.05
C GLY A 159 10.94 25.12 -13.32
N ILE A 160 11.67 24.23 -12.66
CA ILE A 160 13.10 24.01 -12.94
C ILE A 160 13.29 23.44 -14.34
N PHE A 161 12.51 22.41 -14.69
CA PHE A 161 12.60 21.78 -16.00
C PHE A 161 12.34 22.77 -17.13
N GLN A 162 11.39 23.69 -16.97
CA GLN A 162 11.14 24.74 -17.95
C GLN A 162 12.36 25.66 -18.12
N LYS A 163 13.01 26.10 -17.04
CA LYS A 163 14.23 26.92 -17.13
C LYS A 163 15.36 26.21 -17.86
N VAL A 164 15.49 24.91 -17.66
CA VAL A 164 16.44 24.08 -18.42
C VAL A 164 16.11 24.11 -19.90
N GLN A 165 14.85 23.86 -20.28
CA GLN A 165 14.42 23.87 -21.67
C GLN A 165 14.63 25.23 -22.32
N ASP A 166 14.29 26.32 -21.62
CA ASP A 166 14.51 27.69 -22.09
C ASP A 166 16.00 27.98 -22.32
N ALA A 167 16.88 27.52 -21.42
CA ALA A 167 18.32 27.68 -21.56
C ALA A 167 18.90 26.84 -22.70
N ILE A 168 18.37 25.62 -22.95
CA ILE A 168 18.72 24.81 -24.11
C ILE A 168 18.28 25.52 -25.41
N ALA A 169 17.05 26.05 -25.44
CA ALA A 169 16.51 26.78 -26.59
C ALA A 169 17.30 28.07 -26.89
N ALA A 170 17.81 28.73 -25.84
CA ALA A 170 18.70 29.89 -25.95
C ALA A 170 20.16 29.54 -26.27
N ASP A 171 20.48 28.26 -26.54
CA ASP A 171 21.84 27.75 -26.81
C ASP A 171 22.84 28.05 -25.67
N ASN A 172 22.33 28.23 -24.45
CA ASN A 172 23.11 28.50 -23.25
C ASN A 172 23.25 27.23 -22.40
N LEU A 173 24.06 26.29 -22.90
CA LEU A 173 24.23 24.97 -22.30
C LEU A 173 24.80 25.00 -20.87
N LEU A 174 25.57 26.04 -20.51
CA LEU A 174 26.10 26.21 -19.16
C LEU A 174 24.99 26.51 -18.15
N ILE A 175 24.06 27.42 -18.50
CA ILE A 175 22.91 27.73 -17.65
C ILE A 175 21.96 26.53 -17.61
N ALA A 176 21.72 25.86 -18.75
CA ALA A 176 20.88 24.66 -18.79
C ALA A 176 21.37 23.60 -17.81
N PHE A 177 22.69 23.33 -17.79
CA PHE A 177 23.27 22.36 -16.86
C PHE A 177 23.21 22.84 -15.40
N ALA A 178 23.42 24.14 -15.15
CA ALA A 178 23.33 24.71 -13.80
C ALA A 178 21.92 24.59 -13.21
N GLU A 179 20.89 24.91 -14.00
CA GLU A 179 19.48 24.76 -13.61
C GLU A 179 19.11 23.27 -13.47
N ALA A 180 19.60 22.40 -14.36
CA ALA A 180 19.34 20.96 -14.29
C ALA A 180 19.80 20.35 -12.96
N ARG A 181 20.92 20.83 -12.40
CA ARG A 181 21.41 20.37 -11.09
C ARG A 181 20.44 20.69 -9.95
N THR A 182 19.59 21.69 -10.10
CA THR A 182 18.59 22.01 -9.06
C THR A 182 17.49 20.94 -8.98
N LEU A 183 17.25 20.18 -10.06
CA LEU A 183 16.36 19.00 -10.02
C LEU A 183 16.84 17.94 -9.02
N LEU A 184 18.16 17.81 -8.80
CA LEU A 184 18.73 16.84 -7.86
C LEU A 184 18.30 17.08 -6.41
N LYS A 185 17.82 18.29 -6.09
CA LYS A 185 17.36 18.71 -4.77
C LYS A 185 15.85 18.48 -4.57
N ILE A 186 15.10 18.17 -5.63
CA ILE A 186 13.67 17.91 -5.54
C ILE A 186 13.45 16.60 -4.81
N ASN A 187 12.52 16.56 -3.85
CA ASN A 187 12.20 15.36 -3.07
C ASN A 187 11.31 14.38 -3.87
N ASN A 188 11.80 13.93 -5.02
CA ASN A 188 11.13 12.97 -5.88
C ASN A 188 12.17 12.16 -6.67
N GLU A 189 12.10 10.83 -6.61
CA GLU A 189 13.07 9.95 -7.26
C GLU A 189 13.06 10.07 -8.79
N TYR A 190 11.89 10.10 -9.41
CA TYR A 190 11.74 10.25 -10.86
C TYR A 190 12.40 11.52 -11.41
N TRP A 191 12.21 12.66 -10.75
CA TRP A 191 12.83 13.93 -11.16
C TRP A 191 14.35 13.91 -11.01
N ARG A 192 14.86 13.31 -9.94
CA ARG A 192 16.28 13.22 -9.61
C ARG A 192 17.06 12.23 -10.48
N THR A 193 16.40 11.20 -10.98
CA THR A 193 17.02 10.10 -11.73
C THR A 193 16.71 10.22 -13.21
N THR A 194 15.50 9.81 -13.59
CA THR A 194 15.06 9.65 -14.98
C THR A 194 15.06 10.99 -15.70
N ARG A 195 14.38 12.00 -15.17
CA ARG A 195 14.28 13.32 -15.83
C ARG A 195 15.60 14.07 -15.85
N PHE A 196 16.40 13.96 -14.80
CA PHE A 196 17.74 14.53 -14.80
C PHE A 196 18.60 13.92 -15.92
N GLN A 197 18.58 12.59 -16.07
CA GLN A 197 19.31 11.90 -17.13
C GLN A 197 18.82 12.32 -18.53
N ASP A 198 17.51 12.44 -18.73
CA ASP A 198 16.93 12.92 -19.98
C ASP A 198 17.48 14.31 -20.36
N VAL A 199 17.51 15.23 -19.40
CA VAL A 199 18.04 16.58 -19.58
C VAL A 199 19.53 16.56 -19.95
N VAL A 200 20.33 15.76 -19.25
CA VAL A 200 21.76 15.62 -19.55
C VAL A 200 21.99 15.10 -20.97
N ASN A 201 21.20 14.11 -21.40
CA ASN A 201 21.26 13.58 -22.76
C ASN A 201 20.88 14.64 -23.81
N GLN A 202 19.88 15.47 -23.54
CA GLN A 202 19.49 16.58 -24.42
C GLN A 202 20.60 17.63 -24.54
N ILE A 203 21.22 18.02 -23.42
CA ILE A 203 22.34 18.98 -23.40
C ILE A 203 23.53 18.42 -24.19
N GLN A 204 23.85 17.13 -24.02
CA GLN A 204 24.94 16.48 -24.74
C GLN A 204 24.67 16.44 -26.26
N THR A 205 23.44 16.10 -26.66
CA THR A 205 23.03 16.10 -28.07
C THR A 205 23.11 17.49 -28.68
N ALA A 206 22.64 18.52 -27.98
CA ALA A 206 22.73 19.92 -28.41
C ALA A 206 24.19 20.36 -28.64
N LYS A 207 25.09 19.97 -27.73
CA LYS A 207 26.53 20.22 -27.87
C LYS A 207 27.15 19.51 -29.08
N GLU A 208 26.83 18.23 -29.28
CA GLU A 208 27.37 17.43 -30.38
C GLU A 208 26.97 18.03 -31.73
N ASN A 209 25.69 18.37 -31.89
CA ASN A 209 25.18 19.06 -33.08
C ASN A 209 25.94 20.36 -33.35
N LYS A 210 26.17 21.18 -32.32
CA LYS A 210 26.93 22.43 -32.44
C LYS A 210 28.40 22.20 -32.81
N SER A 211 29.02 21.17 -32.23
CA SER A 211 30.41 20.80 -32.54
C SER A 211 30.57 20.26 -33.97
N ALA A 212 29.59 19.50 -34.44
CA ALA A 212 29.53 18.98 -35.81
C ALA A 212 29.31 20.11 -36.82
N GLN A 213 28.43 21.07 -36.51
CA GLN A 213 28.24 22.29 -37.30
C GLN A 213 29.54 23.10 -37.37
N ALA A 214 30.19 23.38 -36.24
CA ALA A 214 31.47 24.09 -36.22
C ALA A 214 32.59 23.34 -36.99
N ALA A 215 32.62 22.01 -36.95
CA ALA A 215 33.56 21.20 -37.73
C ALA A 215 33.25 21.24 -39.24
N ALA A 216 31.97 21.25 -39.61
CA ALA A 216 31.53 21.44 -41.00
C ALA A 216 31.86 22.84 -41.52
N ASP A 217 31.68 23.87 -40.70
CA ASP A 217 32.01 25.26 -41.01
C ASP A 217 33.53 25.46 -41.14
N ARG A 218 34.33 24.82 -40.27
CA ARG A 218 35.80 24.78 -40.40
C ARG A 218 36.27 24.03 -41.64
N LYS A 219 35.59 22.96 -42.07
CA LYS A 219 35.89 22.31 -43.36
C LYS A 219 35.60 23.22 -44.56
N LYS A 220 34.70 24.19 -44.41
CA LYS A 220 34.40 25.22 -45.43
C LYS A 220 35.37 26.41 -45.39
N GLY A 221 36.09 26.64 -44.29
CA GLY A 221 37.08 27.72 -44.14
C GLY A 221 38.47 27.20 -43.74
N ILE A 222 39.40 27.13 -44.68
CA ILE A 222 40.79 26.71 -44.43
C ILE A 222 41.57 27.82 -43.67
N ALA A 223 42.48 27.37 -42.80
CA ALA A 223 43.53 28.08 -42.03
C ALA A 223 43.06 28.66 -40.67
N SER A 224 43.77 28.54 -39.54
CA SER A 224 45.13 28.08 -39.18
C SER A 224 45.18 27.87 -37.64
N ALA A 225 46.26 27.27 -37.12
CA ALA A 225 46.58 27.12 -35.69
C ALA A 225 48.07 27.48 -35.45
N PRO A 226 48.62 27.57 -34.22
CA PRO A 226 48.05 27.82 -32.89
C PRO A 226 48.81 28.94 -32.11
N PHE A 227 48.27 29.46 -31.00
CA PHE A 227 49.08 30.13 -29.98
C PHE A 227 48.60 29.82 -28.56
N GLY A 228 49.56 29.57 -27.67
CA GLY A 228 49.38 29.10 -26.31
C GLY A 228 48.44 29.97 -25.49
N ARG A 229 47.33 29.35 -25.10
CA ARG A 229 46.46 29.77 -24.00
C ARG A 229 46.13 28.49 -23.25
N THR A 230 46.09 28.53 -21.93
CA THR A 230 45.52 27.45 -21.12
C THR A 230 44.22 27.02 -21.81
N ARG A 231 44.18 25.76 -22.25
CA ARG A 231 43.03 25.22 -22.98
C ARG A 231 41.79 25.46 -22.10
N PRO A 232 40.78 26.21 -22.55
CA PRO A 232 39.55 26.34 -21.81
C PRO A 232 38.98 24.93 -21.60
N LEU A 233 38.63 24.62 -20.36
CA LEU A 233 38.09 23.31 -20.01
C LEU A 233 36.89 23.02 -20.91
N THR A 234 36.91 21.88 -21.57
CA THR A 234 35.77 21.41 -22.34
C THR A 234 34.61 21.11 -21.39
N THR A 235 33.39 21.17 -21.90
CA THR A 235 32.19 20.84 -21.10
C THR A 235 32.31 19.47 -20.42
N THR A 236 32.96 18.49 -21.07
CA THR A 236 33.17 17.15 -20.50
C THR A 236 34.16 17.17 -19.33
N GLU A 237 35.22 17.97 -19.41
CA GLU A 237 36.20 18.16 -18.32
C GLU A 237 35.59 18.92 -17.13
N LEU A 238 34.73 19.91 -17.40
CA LEU A 238 33.97 20.63 -16.37
C LEU A 238 32.99 19.71 -15.65
N MET A 239 32.23 18.88 -16.39
CA MET A 239 31.32 17.90 -15.80
C MET A 239 32.05 16.86 -14.95
N SER A 240 33.19 16.33 -15.42
CA SER A 240 33.99 15.37 -14.67
C SER A 240 34.59 15.96 -13.39
N ARG A 241 35.10 17.20 -13.46
CA ARG A 241 35.64 17.89 -12.27
C ARG A 241 34.54 18.18 -11.26
N TRP A 242 33.39 18.67 -11.73
CA TRP A 242 32.23 18.92 -10.89
C TRP A 242 31.75 17.65 -10.19
N GLN A 243 31.60 16.54 -10.93
CA GLN A 243 31.18 15.25 -10.37
C GLN A 243 32.11 14.83 -9.23
N LYS A 244 33.42 14.96 -9.44
CA LYS A 244 34.43 14.64 -8.45
C LYS A 244 34.35 15.53 -7.21
N GLU A 245 34.09 16.83 -7.38
CA GLU A 245 33.90 17.76 -6.25
C GLU A 245 32.66 17.39 -5.43
N GLN A 246 31.55 17.05 -6.08
CA GLN A 246 30.33 16.63 -5.38
C GLN A 246 30.49 15.28 -4.66
N ASP A 247 31.18 14.31 -5.27
CA ASP A 247 31.47 13.03 -4.61
C ASP A 247 32.32 13.23 -3.34
N GLN A 248 33.24 14.20 -3.34
CA GLN A 248 34.03 14.52 -2.14
C GLN A 248 33.20 15.21 -1.05
N GLU A 249 32.35 16.17 -1.43
CA GLU A 249 31.44 16.83 -0.48
C GLU A 249 30.44 15.84 0.13
N ALA A 250 29.91 14.92 -0.67
CA ALA A 250 29.02 13.86 -0.23
C ALA A 250 29.67 12.94 0.83
N VAL A 251 30.94 12.57 0.64
CA VAL A 251 31.70 11.80 1.65
C VAL A 251 31.81 12.57 2.97
N GLY A 252 32.06 13.88 2.91
CA GLY A 252 32.14 14.73 4.09
C GLY A 252 30.81 14.81 4.86
N HIS A 253 29.71 15.03 4.15
CA HIS A 253 28.36 15.03 4.73
C HIS A 253 28.03 13.68 5.40
N LEU A 254 28.35 12.56 4.75
CA LEU A 254 28.10 11.24 5.34
C LEU A 254 28.94 10.95 6.59
N GLN A 255 30.21 11.35 6.62
CA GLN A 255 31.04 11.19 7.81
C GLN A 255 30.48 11.97 9.01
N LYS A 256 30.05 13.22 8.77
CA LYS A 256 29.44 14.05 9.81
C LYS A 256 28.07 13.51 10.23
N ALA A 257 27.25 13.06 9.30
CA ALA A 257 25.96 12.44 9.60
C ALA A 257 26.14 11.20 10.50
N ARG A 258 27.10 10.31 10.19
CA ARG A 258 27.40 9.13 11.02
C ARG A 258 27.88 9.51 12.43
N SER A 259 28.70 10.55 12.57
CA SER A 259 29.18 10.96 13.89
C SER A 259 28.07 11.56 14.76
N LEU A 260 27.11 12.26 14.15
CA LEU A 260 25.89 12.72 14.82
C LEU A 260 25.05 11.53 15.28
N ALA A 261 24.79 10.56 14.40
CA ALA A 261 23.97 9.39 14.71
C ALA A 261 24.57 8.43 15.76
N ALA A 262 25.85 8.58 16.12
CA ALA A 262 26.59 7.62 16.94
C ALA A 262 25.99 7.38 18.33
N THR A 263 25.32 8.38 18.93
CA THR A 263 24.70 8.23 20.26
C THR A 263 23.33 7.54 20.21
N GLY A 264 22.68 7.49 19.05
CA GLY A 264 21.32 6.97 18.89
C GLY A 264 20.22 7.83 19.53
N GLU A 265 20.56 9.02 20.04
CA GLU A 265 19.56 9.95 20.58
C GLU A 265 18.68 10.50 19.47
N THR A 266 17.36 10.61 19.69
CA THR A 266 16.41 11.07 18.66
C THR A 266 16.75 12.44 18.09
N SER A 267 17.19 13.40 18.92
CA SER A 267 17.65 14.71 18.44
C SER A 267 18.84 14.59 17.49
N ARG A 268 19.84 13.77 17.87
CA ARG A 268 21.06 13.59 17.10
C ARG A 268 20.84 12.81 15.81
N LEU A 269 19.92 11.84 15.82
CA LEU A 269 19.48 11.13 14.62
C LEU A 269 18.79 12.08 13.63
N ARG A 270 17.99 13.05 14.11
CA ARG A 270 17.40 14.08 13.24
C ARG A 270 18.48 14.99 12.63
N ASP A 271 19.47 15.40 13.41
CA ASP A 271 20.62 16.16 12.90
C ASP A 271 21.41 15.36 11.86
N ALA A 272 21.60 14.06 12.09
CA ALA A 272 22.26 13.16 11.16
C ALA A 272 21.50 13.02 9.85
N ILE A 273 20.17 12.88 9.90
CA ILE A 273 19.31 12.85 8.71
C ILE A 273 19.44 14.15 7.93
N ALA A 274 19.36 15.31 8.61
CA ALA A 274 19.50 16.61 7.96
C ALA A 274 20.87 16.74 7.24
N GLU A 275 21.93 16.23 7.86
CA GLU A 275 23.26 16.22 7.26
C GLU A 275 23.36 15.25 6.06
N ALA A 276 22.79 14.05 6.16
CA ALA A 276 22.79 13.07 5.05
C ALA A 276 21.90 13.52 3.87
N GLN A 277 20.85 14.30 4.12
CA GLN A 277 20.01 14.90 3.08
C GLN A 277 20.77 15.90 2.20
N MET A 278 21.93 16.38 2.65
CA MET A 278 22.81 17.24 1.85
C MET A 278 23.51 16.46 0.71
N VAL A 279 23.51 15.12 0.76
CA VAL A 279 24.10 14.28 -0.29
C VAL A 279 23.20 14.26 -1.52
N LEU A 280 23.75 14.68 -2.67
CA LEU A 280 22.99 14.83 -3.91
C LEU A 280 22.83 13.50 -4.66
N SER A 281 21.67 13.33 -5.31
CA SER A 281 21.24 12.15 -6.08
C SER A 281 22.09 11.75 -7.29
N GLY A 282 23.00 12.63 -7.72
CA GLY A 282 23.97 12.35 -8.77
C GLY A 282 25.33 11.84 -8.27
N THR A 283 25.56 11.77 -6.96
CA THR A 283 26.85 11.33 -6.38
C THR A 283 26.91 9.83 -6.17
N ALA A 284 28.12 9.27 -6.16
CA ALA A 284 28.32 7.83 -5.91
C ALA A 284 27.81 7.39 -4.51
N GLN A 285 27.73 8.32 -3.56
CA GLN A 285 27.39 8.09 -2.16
C GLN A 285 25.89 8.27 -1.86
N TYR A 286 25.09 8.68 -2.85
CA TYR A 286 23.69 8.99 -2.62
C TYR A 286 22.86 7.80 -2.14
N THR A 287 23.03 6.64 -2.76
CA THR A 287 22.30 5.43 -2.38
C THR A 287 22.58 5.06 -0.93
N GLU A 288 23.83 5.21 -0.50
CA GLU A 288 24.23 5.02 0.89
C GLU A 288 23.57 6.06 1.82
N ALA A 289 23.52 7.34 1.41
CA ALA A 289 22.87 8.38 2.17
C ALA A 289 21.38 8.12 2.37
N GLN A 290 20.65 7.71 1.33
CA GLN A 290 19.23 7.38 1.42
C GLN A 290 18.98 6.17 2.32
N GLN A 291 19.86 5.16 2.26
CA GLN A 291 19.77 4.01 3.15
C GLN A 291 19.95 4.42 4.62
N LEU A 292 20.96 5.25 4.92
CA LEU A 292 21.17 5.76 6.28
C LEU A 292 20.00 6.61 6.78
N ILE A 293 19.45 7.49 5.94
CA ILE A 293 18.27 8.30 6.28
C ILE A 293 17.09 7.39 6.63
N LYS A 294 16.83 6.37 5.81
CA LYS A 294 15.78 5.39 6.07
C LYS A 294 16.01 4.66 7.40
N ASP A 295 17.23 4.20 7.64
CA ASP A 295 17.56 3.45 8.86
C ASP A 295 17.42 4.32 10.11
N TRP A 296 17.86 5.59 10.08
CA TRP A 296 17.72 6.52 11.20
C TRP A 296 16.28 6.96 11.42
N ASN A 297 15.49 7.18 10.36
CA ASN A 297 14.05 7.42 10.50
C ASN A 297 13.38 6.23 11.18
N ASN A 298 13.67 5.01 10.74
CA ASN A 298 13.12 3.81 11.36
C ASN A 298 13.50 3.72 12.84
N GLN A 299 14.75 4.05 13.19
CA GLN A 299 15.21 4.06 14.57
C GLN A 299 14.49 5.10 15.42
N ILE A 300 14.28 6.32 14.90
CA ILE A 300 13.50 7.36 15.58
C ILE A 300 12.08 6.88 15.82
N GLU A 301 11.41 6.34 14.81
CA GLU A 301 10.06 5.80 14.92
C GLU A 301 9.98 4.70 15.98
N ILE A 302 10.94 3.76 16.00
CA ILE A 302 10.99 2.74 17.05
C ILE A 302 11.10 3.39 18.43
N ILE A 303 11.97 4.37 18.62
CA ILE A 303 12.16 5.03 19.92
C ILE A 303 10.89 5.76 20.36
N GLU A 304 10.21 6.43 19.43
CA GLU A 304 8.97 7.18 19.68
C GLU A 304 7.78 6.26 19.98
N ASP A 305 7.64 5.18 19.22
CA ASP A 305 6.43 4.34 19.21
C ASP A 305 6.51 3.17 20.21
N ARG A 306 7.72 2.68 20.52
CA ARG A 306 7.92 1.54 21.44
C ARG A 306 7.24 1.72 22.80
N PRO A 307 7.30 2.91 23.45
CA PRO A 307 6.59 3.12 24.72
C PRO A 307 5.08 2.93 24.61
N ALA A 308 4.44 3.34 23.50
CA ALA A 308 3.01 3.13 23.28
C ALA A 308 2.68 1.65 23.13
N LEU A 309 3.46 0.92 22.32
CA LEU A 309 3.26 -0.52 22.14
C LEU A 309 3.47 -1.32 23.45
N ASN A 310 4.42 -0.89 24.29
CA ASN A 310 4.63 -1.47 25.61
C ASN A 310 3.43 -1.24 26.54
N ARG A 311 2.84 -0.03 26.53
CA ARG A 311 1.61 0.26 27.30
C ARG A 311 0.44 -0.56 26.80
N ALA A 312 0.25 -0.65 25.48
CA ALA A 312 -0.78 -1.50 24.86
C ALA A 312 -0.65 -2.95 25.33
N THR A 313 0.56 -3.49 25.28
CA THR A 313 0.84 -4.87 25.74
C THR A 313 0.56 -5.05 27.22
N ALA A 314 0.89 -4.06 28.07
CA ALA A 314 0.59 -4.11 29.50
C ALA A 314 -0.91 -4.07 29.81
N LEU A 315 -1.70 -3.32 29.02
CA LEU A 315 -3.16 -3.33 29.10
C LEU A 315 -3.71 -4.70 28.73
N ALA A 316 -3.28 -5.26 27.58
CA ALA A 316 -3.77 -6.54 27.08
C ALA A 316 -3.54 -7.71 28.06
N ARG A 317 -2.45 -7.68 28.83
CA ARG A 317 -2.13 -8.71 29.84
C ARG A 317 -3.19 -8.86 30.93
N LYS A 318 -4.05 -7.86 31.15
CA LYS A 318 -5.15 -7.96 32.12
C LYS A 318 -6.24 -8.95 31.67
N GLY A 319 -6.41 -9.12 30.35
CA GLY A 319 -7.24 -10.17 29.76
C GLY A 319 -8.75 -9.96 29.84
N ASP A 320 -9.22 -8.85 30.42
CA ASP A 320 -10.62 -8.44 30.36
C ASP A 320 -10.92 -7.64 29.08
N ILE A 321 -12.19 -7.63 28.67
CA ILE A 321 -12.66 -7.00 27.42
C ILE A 321 -12.24 -5.52 27.36
N ALA A 322 -12.49 -4.75 28.42
CA ALA A 322 -12.20 -3.32 28.46
C ALA A 322 -10.69 -3.03 28.34
N SER A 323 -9.85 -3.82 29.00
CA SER A 323 -8.39 -3.67 28.89
C SER A 323 -7.84 -4.11 27.53
N LEU A 324 -8.42 -5.12 26.89
CA LEU A 324 -8.06 -5.54 25.53
C LEU A 324 -8.48 -4.48 24.49
N GLU A 325 -9.67 -3.89 24.63
CA GLU A 325 -10.13 -2.77 23.79
C GLU A 325 -9.24 -1.52 23.96
N ALA A 326 -8.83 -1.22 25.19
CA ALA A 326 -7.86 -0.15 25.47
C ALA A 326 -6.47 -0.44 24.87
N ALA A 327 -6.02 -1.70 24.93
CA ALA A 327 -4.77 -2.13 24.31
C ALA A 327 -4.80 -1.97 22.78
N ILE A 328 -5.88 -2.40 22.14
CA ILE A 328 -6.11 -2.23 20.70
C ILE A 328 -6.09 -0.74 20.34
N THR A 329 -6.76 0.09 21.13
CA THR A 329 -6.79 1.55 20.92
C THR A 329 -5.39 2.17 21.01
N GLU A 330 -4.60 1.80 22.02
CA GLU A 330 -3.22 2.30 22.19
C GLU A 330 -2.32 1.81 21.05
N ALA A 331 -2.42 0.55 20.61
CA ALA A 331 -1.64 0.03 19.49
C ALA A 331 -2.04 0.63 18.14
N ASN A 332 -3.32 0.99 17.96
CA ASN A 332 -3.82 1.71 16.78
C ASN A 332 -3.23 3.12 16.64
N SER A 333 -2.62 3.68 17.70
CA SER A 333 -1.90 4.96 17.60
C SER A 333 -0.62 4.86 16.77
N ILE A 334 -0.09 3.65 16.56
CA ILE A 334 1.06 3.41 15.69
C ILE A 334 0.52 3.29 14.26
N TYR A 335 0.59 4.40 13.54
CA TYR A 335 0.11 4.49 12.17
C TYR A 335 0.98 3.67 11.22
N PHE A 336 0.42 3.33 10.08
CA PHE A 336 1.17 2.68 9.01
C PHE A 336 2.24 3.57 8.40
N GLY A 337 3.28 2.92 7.87
CA GLY A 337 4.52 3.58 7.46
C GLY A 337 5.53 3.65 8.60
N ARG A 338 5.09 3.56 9.86
CA ARG A 338 5.97 3.44 11.01
C ARG A 338 6.58 2.05 11.10
N THR A 339 7.80 1.99 11.59
CA THR A 339 8.59 0.75 11.72
C THR A 339 7.92 -0.31 12.59
N LEU A 340 7.20 0.08 13.64
CA LEU A 340 6.52 -0.85 14.56
C LEU A 340 5.11 -1.25 14.13
N TYR A 341 4.64 -0.76 12.98
CA TYR A 341 3.25 -0.99 12.54
C TYR A 341 2.90 -2.47 12.44
N ARG A 342 3.75 -3.31 11.83
CA ARG A 342 3.47 -4.74 11.67
C ARG A 342 3.34 -5.46 13.01
N GLU A 343 4.18 -5.08 13.98
CA GLU A 343 4.13 -5.63 15.34
C GLU A 343 2.85 -5.18 16.06
N ALA A 344 2.50 -3.90 15.95
CA ALA A 344 1.26 -3.36 16.48
C ALA A 344 0.04 -4.09 15.89
N GLN A 345 0.03 -4.31 14.57
CA GLN A 345 -1.07 -4.97 13.88
C GLN A 345 -1.23 -6.43 14.29
N ALA A 346 -0.13 -7.19 14.39
CA ALA A 346 -0.18 -8.58 14.85
C ALA A 346 -0.74 -8.68 16.29
N ASN A 347 -0.34 -7.76 17.16
CA ASN A 347 -0.87 -7.66 18.52
C ASN A 347 -2.37 -7.34 18.52
N ILE A 348 -2.80 -6.36 17.71
CA ILE A 348 -4.21 -5.99 17.56
C ILE A 348 -5.03 -7.19 17.10
N ASP A 349 -4.57 -7.95 16.10
CA ASP A 349 -5.31 -9.10 15.59
C ASP A 349 -5.47 -10.21 16.65
N GLN A 350 -4.41 -10.46 17.42
CA GLN A 350 -4.48 -11.38 18.54
C GLN A 350 -5.48 -10.91 19.59
N TRP A 351 -5.42 -9.64 20.01
CA TRP A 351 -6.29 -9.11 21.06
C TRP A 351 -7.74 -9.03 20.59
N SER A 352 -8.01 -8.64 19.35
CA SER A 352 -9.35 -8.68 18.76
C SER A 352 -9.93 -10.10 18.75
N ALA A 353 -9.12 -11.12 18.47
CA ALA A 353 -9.57 -12.51 18.58
C ALA A 353 -9.93 -12.90 20.04
N GLN A 354 -9.16 -12.44 21.02
CA GLN A 354 -9.46 -12.68 22.43
C GLN A 354 -10.75 -11.99 22.87
N VAL A 355 -10.97 -10.74 22.45
CA VAL A 355 -12.20 -9.99 22.71
C VAL A 355 -13.42 -10.76 22.17
N ARG A 356 -13.36 -11.23 20.93
CA ARG A 356 -14.45 -12.05 20.33
C ARG A 356 -14.75 -13.29 21.16
N GLN A 357 -13.72 -14.05 21.55
CA GLN A 357 -13.90 -15.24 22.38
C GLN A 357 -14.55 -14.94 23.75
N LEU A 358 -14.24 -13.77 24.33
CA LEU A 358 -14.84 -13.36 25.61
C LEU A 358 -16.31 -12.98 25.44
N TYR A 359 -16.65 -12.23 24.39
CA TYR A 359 -18.04 -11.92 24.06
C TYR A 359 -18.87 -13.18 23.79
N ASP A 360 -18.35 -14.13 23.01
CA ASP A 360 -19.05 -15.40 22.72
C ASP A 360 -19.33 -16.20 24.00
N ARG A 361 -18.37 -16.23 24.94
CA ARG A 361 -18.56 -16.88 26.24
C ARG A 361 -19.60 -16.18 27.09
N GLN A 362 -19.56 -14.84 27.14
CA GLN A 362 -20.54 -14.06 27.91
C GLN A 362 -21.95 -14.28 27.35
N TYR A 363 -22.11 -14.20 26.04
CA TYR A 363 -23.36 -14.45 25.35
C TYR A 363 -23.89 -15.88 25.61
N ALA A 364 -23.02 -16.88 25.55
CA ALA A 364 -23.40 -18.27 25.83
C ALA A 364 -23.88 -18.49 27.28
N GLN A 365 -23.40 -17.70 28.24
CA GLN A 365 -23.82 -17.77 29.65
C GLN A 365 -25.17 -17.08 29.89
N GLU A 366 -25.55 -16.12 29.05
CA GLU A 366 -26.82 -15.39 29.12
C GLU A 366 -27.98 -16.17 28.46
N LEU A 367 -27.69 -17.25 27.72
CA LEU A 367 -28.70 -18.10 27.09
C LEU A 367 -29.39 -19.02 28.12
N PRO A 368 -30.74 -19.10 28.11
CA PRO A 368 -31.48 -19.95 29.04
C PRO A 368 -31.18 -21.44 28.81
N PRO A 369 -31.08 -22.26 29.86
CA PRO A 369 -30.84 -23.68 29.73
C PRO A 369 -32.11 -24.34 29.20
N ASN A 370 -32.10 -24.68 27.90
CA ASN A 370 -33.07 -25.51 27.17
C ASN A 370 -34.11 -24.77 26.31
N ASN A 371 -33.83 -24.60 25.01
CA ASN A 371 -34.48 -25.39 23.96
C ASN A 371 -33.84 -25.14 22.58
N SER A 372 -33.67 -26.23 21.82
CA SER A 372 -33.08 -26.34 20.48
C SER A 372 -31.58 -26.08 20.38
N GLN A 373 -30.84 -27.09 19.90
CA GLN A 373 -29.46 -26.96 19.48
C GLN A 373 -29.33 -25.72 18.56
N PRO A 374 -28.29 -24.88 18.74
CA PRO A 374 -28.03 -23.85 17.74
C PRO A 374 -27.87 -24.58 16.41
N SER A 375 -28.64 -24.19 15.39
CA SER A 375 -28.20 -24.48 14.03
C SER A 375 -26.75 -24.02 13.98
N ARG A 376 -25.83 -24.96 13.77
CA ARG A 376 -24.47 -24.65 13.34
C ARG A 376 -24.61 -24.10 11.92
N ASP A 377 -25.16 -22.90 11.82
CA ASP A 377 -25.16 -22.13 10.61
C ASP A 377 -23.81 -21.40 10.60
N PRO A 378 -22.84 -21.86 9.79
CA PRO A 378 -21.53 -21.25 9.74
C PRO A 378 -21.59 -19.82 9.16
N SER A 379 -22.72 -19.43 8.56
CA SER A 379 -22.89 -18.15 7.86
C SER A 379 -22.90 -16.92 8.77
N PHE A 380 -23.03 -17.09 10.10
CA PHE A 380 -22.92 -15.97 11.05
C PHE A 380 -21.50 -15.70 11.55
N TYR A 381 -20.57 -16.63 11.34
CA TYR A 381 -19.19 -16.55 11.85
C TYR A 381 -18.14 -17.03 10.82
N GLN A 382 -18.31 -16.65 9.55
CA GLN A 382 -17.22 -16.75 8.57
C GLN A 382 -16.49 -15.40 8.49
N ILE A 383 -15.46 -15.27 9.32
CA ILE A 383 -14.32 -14.43 8.99
C ILE A 383 -13.48 -15.27 8.03
N PRO A 384 -13.18 -14.82 6.79
CA PRO A 384 -12.33 -15.57 5.90
C PRO A 384 -10.95 -15.75 6.53
N ALA A 385 -10.45 -16.99 6.51
CA ALA A 385 -9.06 -17.29 6.79
C ALA A 385 -8.21 -16.66 5.68
N THR A 386 -7.32 -15.76 6.05
CA THR A 386 -6.32 -15.16 5.18
C THR A 386 -5.38 -16.24 4.60
N PRO A 387 -5.06 -16.22 3.30
CA PRO A 387 -3.75 -16.62 2.80
C PRO A 387 -2.70 -15.49 2.91
#